data_AF-A0A975KCJ5-F1
#
_entry.id   AF-A0A975KCJ5-F1
#
_cell.length_a   1.000
_cell.length_b   1.000
_cell.length_c   1.000
_cell.angle_alpha   90.00
_cell.angle_beta   90.00
_cell.angle_gamma   90.00
#
_symmetry.space_group_name_H-M   'P 1'
#
loop_
_entity.id
_entity.type
_entity.pdbx_description
1 polymer ?
#
loop_
_entity_poly.entity_id
_entity_poly.type
_entity_poly.pdbx_seq_one_letter_code
_entity_poly.pdbx_strand_id
1 'polypeptide(L)'
;MKNKTLTYLGLSLLCCFCSCTSVDLCPEEGHPHITDMRVRLNWGDTDKDEIPAEMHIIASRIINTWRTRGIVDTSIDPATAGNITQQESSSDNPQTEEGDGSSFYLRGGEYNIFVINDQCTDAAAPADGTEPSPLPIVSISNLDNYIHDNRVSVKDLYLQISSMGDKKPDIVAGNDLPDFNPDEEYLQELKSPIYYAVQKDIDIRTGGPTLIDFDMQRISQRINIILNIRTEGDIKKEDLLPPIIELSGACGHFNISEACLDTTRLYRMVHQAQPDEFTQTGENTYRCVVHFHTLGVIPSAAKGHLNGPGILQVALQVSANRLDASGAPVLDQDGKPVKNSRYIYGAINPYDELTAAQLIEVRDGKTYLRYSKDDVNIEITSPLVIKADQIVSDDTGMGWQPNDPTNPDDDIIIEI
;
A
#
# COMPACT_ATOMS: atom_id res chain seq x y z
N MET A 1 22.15 -64.87 -22.35
CA MET A 1 21.25 -63.82 -21.80
C MET A 1 21.99 -62.61 -21.20
N LYS A 2 23.31 -62.38 -21.44
CA LYS A 2 24.05 -61.24 -20.86
C LYS A 2 24.16 -59.98 -21.74
N ASN A 3 23.89 -60.07 -23.04
CA ASN A 3 24.08 -58.92 -23.96
C ASN A 3 22.84 -58.06 -24.19
N LYS A 4 21.62 -58.53 -23.88
CA LYS A 4 20.40 -57.73 -24.07
C LYS A 4 20.20 -56.71 -22.95
N THR A 5 20.59 -57.05 -21.71
CA THR A 5 20.42 -56.17 -20.54
C THR A 5 21.34 -54.95 -20.59
N LEU A 6 22.53 -55.06 -21.20
CA LEU A 6 23.47 -53.95 -21.34
C LEU A 6 22.98 -52.89 -22.35
N THR A 7 22.28 -53.33 -23.41
CA THR A 7 21.72 -52.43 -24.42
C THR A 7 20.57 -51.61 -23.88
N TYR A 8 19.70 -52.21 -23.04
CA TYR A 8 18.60 -51.47 -22.40
C TYR A 8 19.07 -50.52 -21.30
N LEU A 9 20.15 -50.85 -20.58
CA LEU A 9 20.73 -49.96 -19.57
C LEU A 9 21.47 -48.77 -20.20
N GLY A 10 22.13 -48.98 -21.34
CA GLY A 10 22.74 -47.89 -22.12
C GLY A 10 21.70 -46.96 -22.75
N LEU A 11 20.58 -47.51 -23.23
CA LEU A 11 19.47 -46.72 -23.80
C LEU A 11 18.67 -45.98 -22.72
N SER A 12 18.49 -46.56 -21.53
CA SER A 12 17.86 -45.86 -20.41
C SER A 12 18.72 -44.74 -19.83
N LEU A 13 20.06 -44.89 -19.86
CA LEU A 13 20.97 -43.81 -19.45
C LEU A 13 20.99 -42.65 -20.45
N LEU A 14 20.78 -42.90 -21.76
CA LEU A 14 20.66 -41.84 -22.77
C LEU A 14 19.33 -41.07 -22.66
N CYS A 15 18.23 -41.72 -22.25
CA CYS A 15 16.95 -41.05 -22.02
C CYS A 15 16.87 -40.24 -20.72
N CYS A 16 17.86 -40.36 -19.81
CA CYS A 16 17.94 -39.55 -18.59
C CYS A 16 18.66 -38.21 -18.78
N PHE A 17 19.20 -37.92 -19.97
CA PHE A 17 19.68 -36.60 -20.37
C PHE A 17 18.63 -35.89 -21.22
N CYS A 18 17.41 -35.74 -20.70
CA CYS A 18 16.51 -34.70 -21.20
C CYS A 18 17.03 -33.36 -20.66
N SER A 19 18.03 -32.79 -21.31
CA SER A 19 18.17 -31.34 -21.29
C SER A 19 16.89 -30.79 -21.94
N CYS A 20 15.97 -30.26 -21.14
CA CYS A 20 14.91 -29.41 -21.65
C CYS A 20 15.57 -28.14 -22.19
N THR A 21 16.15 -28.20 -23.39
CA THR A 21 16.47 -26.99 -24.13
C THR A 21 15.12 -26.43 -24.57
N SER A 22 14.73 -25.29 -24.00
CA SER A 22 13.65 -24.49 -24.55
C SER A 22 14.01 -24.21 -26.02
N VAL A 23 13.30 -24.86 -26.95
CA VAL A 23 13.51 -24.63 -28.38
C VAL A 23 12.96 -23.26 -28.67
N ASP A 24 13.85 -22.29 -28.88
CA ASP A 24 13.47 -20.93 -29.28
C ASP A 24 12.98 -21.01 -30.73
N LEU A 25 11.68 -21.25 -30.91
CA LEU A 25 11.02 -21.22 -32.20
C LEU A 25 10.94 -19.75 -32.64
N CYS A 26 11.98 -19.27 -33.31
CA CYS A 26 11.98 -17.95 -33.94
C CYS A 26 11.56 -18.10 -35.41
N PRO A 27 10.51 -17.39 -35.87
CA PRO A 27 10.07 -17.41 -37.26
C PRO A 27 10.90 -16.50 -38.19
N GLU A 28 11.87 -15.76 -37.66
CA GLU A 28 12.66 -14.78 -38.40
C GLU A 28 13.96 -15.40 -38.97
N GLU A 29 14.33 -15.06 -40.20
CA GLU A 29 15.52 -15.61 -40.88
C GLU A 29 16.84 -14.87 -40.53
N GLY A 30 16.80 -13.74 -39.80
CA GLY A 30 17.98 -12.88 -39.55
C GLY A 30 18.31 -12.67 -38.06
N HIS A 31 19.60 -12.79 -37.70
CA HIS A 31 20.15 -12.47 -36.38
C HIS A 31 20.66 -11.01 -36.31
N PRO A 32 20.62 -10.35 -35.13
CA PRO A 32 20.15 -10.87 -33.85
C PRO A 32 18.63 -10.77 -33.71
N HIS A 33 18.00 -11.79 -33.11
CA HIS A 33 16.56 -11.85 -32.82
C HIS A 33 16.16 -11.07 -31.57
N ILE A 34 16.78 -9.91 -31.35
CA ILE A 34 16.48 -9.04 -30.23
C ILE A 34 16.22 -7.62 -30.70
N THR A 35 15.44 -6.89 -29.93
CA THR A 35 15.21 -5.45 -30.09
C THR A 35 15.64 -4.73 -28.83
N ASP A 36 16.30 -3.59 -28.98
CA ASP A 36 16.42 -2.59 -27.91
C ASP A 36 15.03 -2.04 -27.62
N MET A 37 14.65 -1.98 -26.35
CA MET A 37 13.36 -1.50 -25.91
C MET A 37 13.49 -0.16 -25.22
N ARG A 38 12.55 0.72 -25.55
CA ARG A 38 12.41 2.03 -24.93
C ARG A 38 10.96 2.24 -24.57
N VAL A 39 10.73 3.02 -23.52
CA VAL A 39 9.38 3.21 -23.01
C VAL A 39 9.09 4.68 -22.80
N ARG A 40 7.98 5.15 -23.38
CA ARG A 40 7.40 6.44 -23.08
C ARG A 40 6.28 6.25 -22.06
N LEU A 41 6.35 6.99 -20.96
CA LEU A 41 5.34 6.98 -19.91
C LEU A 41 4.51 8.26 -20.01
N ASN A 42 3.22 8.11 -20.28
CA ASN A 42 2.26 9.20 -20.36
C ASN A 42 1.59 9.39 -19.00
N TRP A 43 1.81 10.56 -18.39
CA TRP A 43 1.31 10.89 -17.05
C TRP A 43 0.02 11.72 -17.07
N GLY A 44 -0.44 12.16 -18.25
CA GLY A 44 -1.60 13.05 -18.37
C GLY A 44 -1.39 14.36 -17.62
N ASP A 45 -2.30 14.68 -16.71
CA ASP A 45 -2.30 15.92 -15.91
C ASP A 45 -1.63 15.76 -14.53
N THR A 46 -0.91 14.66 -14.28
CA THR A 46 -0.18 14.44 -13.01
C THR A 46 0.88 15.52 -12.78
N ASP A 47 0.96 16.00 -11.53
CA ASP A 47 1.97 16.95 -11.10
C ASP A 47 3.37 16.34 -11.17
N LYS A 48 4.36 17.13 -11.63
CA LYS A 48 5.74 16.64 -11.83
C LYS A 48 6.38 16.11 -10.56
N ASP A 49 6.05 16.71 -9.41
CA ASP A 49 6.60 16.33 -8.12
C ASP A 49 6.02 15.00 -7.60
N GLU A 50 4.92 14.52 -8.20
CA GLU A 50 4.32 13.22 -7.89
C GLU A 50 4.83 12.09 -8.81
N ILE A 51 5.54 12.42 -9.88
CA ILE A 51 6.08 11.43 -10.82
C ILE A 51 7.27 10.71 -10.17
N PRO A 52 7.23 9.37 -10.02
CA PRO A 52 8.37 8.61 -9.53
C PRO A 52 9.59 8.80 -10.42
N ALA A 53 10.78 8.89 -9.84
CA ALA A 53 12.04 8.99 -10.60
C ALA A 53 12.33 7.70 -11.41
N GLU A 54 11.91 6.56 -10.87
CA GLU A 54 12.16 5.24 -11.45
C GLU A 54 10.88 4.39 -11.45
N MET A 55 10.76 3.50 -12.43
CA MET A 55 9.68 2.53 -12.55
C MET A 55 10.24 1.15 -12.88
N HIS A 56 9.74 0.09 -12.26
CA HIS A 56 10.01 -1.27 -12.70
C HIS A 56 9.26 -1.57 -13.99
N ILE A 57 9.96 -2.17 -14.94
CA ILE A 57 9.35 -2.79 -16.12
C ILE A 57 9.58 -4.30 -16.08
N ILE A 58 8.51 -5.07 -16.28
CA ILE A 58 8.55 -6.53 -16.33
C ILE A 58 7.97 -6.97 -17.66
N ALA A 59 8.75 -7.68 -18.47
CA ALA A 59 8.29 -8.26 -19.72
C ALA A 59 8.20 -9.78 -19.59
N SER A 60 7.01 -10.31 -19.91
CA SER A 60 6.68 -11.72 -19.83
C SER A 60 6.28 -12.25 -21.21
N ARG A 61 7.12 -13.10 -21.80
CA ARG A 61 6.82 -13.73 -23.09
C ARG A 61 5.77 -14.81 -22.89
N ILE A 62 4.69 -14.75 -23.67
CA ILE A 62 3.56 -15.70 -23.58
C ILE A 62 4.01 -17.11 -23.98
N ILE A 63 4.84 -17.21 -25.01
CA ILE A 63 5.38 -18.47 -25.52
C ILE A 63 6.84 -18.62 -25.08
N ASN A 64 7.24 -19.84 -24.71
CA ASN A 64 8.60 -20.19 -24.27
C ASN A 64 9.08 -19.50 -22.97
N THR A 65 8.16 -18.86 -22.23
CA THR A 65 8.30 -18.36 -20.85
C THR A 65 9.54 -17.50 -20.59
N TRP A 66 10.06 -16.80 -21.59
CA TRP A 66 11.18 -15.90 -21.39
C TRP A 66 10.73 -14.65 -20.62
N ARG A 67 11.44 -14.30 -19.56
CA ARG A 67 11.06 -13.24 -18.61
C ARG A 67 12.25 -12.33 -18.36
N THR A 68 12.00 -11.03 -18.27
CA THR A 68 13.04 -10.05 -17.97
C THR A 68 12.46 -8.88 -17.19
N ARG A 69 13.31 -8.25 -16.37
CA ARG A 69 12.99 -7.04 -15.62
C ARG A 69 14.05 -5.96 -15.80
N GLY A 70 13.62 -4.71 -15.74
CA GLY A 70 14.47 -3.54 -15.81
C GLY A 70 13.91 -2.38 -15.01
N ILE A 71 14.67 -1.29 -14.93
CA ILE A 71 14.29 -0.04 -14.31
C ILE A 71 14.24 1.04 -15.39
N VAL A 72 13.09 1.69 -15.51
CA VAL A 72 12.86 2.83 -16.39
C VAL A 72 13.20 4.11 -15.64
N ASP A 73 14.13 4.92 -16.17
CA ASP A 73 14.40 6.28 -15.70
C ASP A 73 13.37 7.23 -16.34
N THR A 74 12.55 7.87 -15.50
CA THR A 74 11.46 8.74 -15.98
C THR A 74 11.93 10.12 -16.44
N SER A 75 13.19 10.48 -16.17
CA SER A 75 13.79 11.75 -16.56
C SER A 75 14.36 11.75 -17.99
N ILE A 76 14.59 10.56 -18.57
CA ILE A 76 15.18 10.39 -19.90
C ILE A 76 14.10 10.32 -20.98
N ASP A 77 14.23 11.14 -22.03
CA ASP A 77 13.35 11.06 -23.20
C ASP A 77 13.71 9.85 -24.09
N PRO A 78 12.83 8.82 -24.16
CA PRO A 78 13.09 7.60 -24.93
C PRO A 78 13.20 7.82 -26.45
N ALA A 79 12.75 8.97 -26.96
CA ALA A 79 12.92 9.33 -28.36
C ALA A 79 14.37 9.64 -28.71
N THR A 80 15.20 10.02 -27.72
CA THR A 80 16.57 10.48 -27.93
C THR A 80 17.63 9.55 -27.34
N ALA A 81 17.32 8.82 -26.27
CA ALA A 81 18.22 7.88 -25.61
C ALA A 81 17.48 6.63 -25.10
N GLY A 82 18.20 5.56 -24.78
CA GLY A 82 17.62 4.43 -24.04
C GLY A 82 17.36 4.84 -22.59
N ASN A 83 16.18 4.52 -22.07
CA ASN A 83 15.77 4.93 -20.72
C ASN A 83 15.50 3.74 -19.79
N ILE A 84 15.95 2.54 -20.14
CA ILE A 84 15.67 1.32 -19.38
C ILE A 84 16.96 0.57 -19.08
N THR A 85 17.35 0.53 -17.81
CA THR A 85 18.46 -0.30 -17.36
C THR A 85 17.98 -1.72 -17.08
N GLN A 86 18.45 -2.70 -17.87
CA GLN A 86 18.13 -4.10 -17.61
C GLN A 86 18.76 -4.55 -16.28
N GLN A 87 17.97 -5.22 -15.44
CA GLN A 87 18.45 -5.77 -14.18
C GLN A 87 18.73 -7.27 -14.36
N GLU A 88 17.73 -8.04 -14.79
CA GLU A 88 17.81 -9.50 -14.79
C GLU A 88 16.97 -10.12 -15.91
N SER A 89 17.33 -11.33 -16.32
CA SER A 89 16.57 -12.13 -17.30
C SER A 89 16.62 -13.62 -16.94
N SER A 90 15.57 -14.36 -17.29
CA SER A 90 15.44 -15.81 -16.99
C SER A 90 16.47 -16.70 -17.71
N SER A 91 17.26 -16.14 -18.62
CA SER A 91 18.38 -16.78 -19.31
C SER A 91 19.34 -15.73 -19.83
N ASP A 92 20.62 -16.07 -19.95
CA ASP A 92 21.66 -15.19 -20.49
C ASP A 92 21.27 -14.60 -21.85
N ASN A 93 21.62 -13.33 -22.04
CA ASN A 93 21.44 -12.65 -23.31
C ASN A 93 22.71 -12.84 -24.17
N PRO A 94 22.61 -13.27 -25.43
CA PRO A 94 23.79 -13.54 -26.26
C PRO A 94 24.66 -12.32 -26.54
N GLN A 95 24.17 -11.09 -26.31
CA GLN A 95 24.86 -9.83 -26.62
C GLN A 95 25.36 -9.05 -25.39
N THR A 96 25.46 -9.69 -24.22
CA THR A 96 26.08 -9.04 -23.04
C THR A 96 27.61 -8.85 -23.17
N GLU A 97 28.21 -9.23 -24.31
CA GLU A 97 29.61 -8.97 -24.63
C GLU A 97 29.75 -7.66 -25.44
N GLU A 98 30.29 -6.63 -24.77
CA GLU A 98 30.70 -5.32 -25.30
C GLU A 98 29.59 -4.39 -25.84
N GLY A 99 28.89 -3.71 -24.94
CA GLY A 99 28.04 -2.55 -25.25
C GLY A 99 27.55 -1.86 -23.98
N ASP A 100 27.41 -0.53 -24.02
CA ASP A 100 27.00 0.36 -22.92
C ASP A 100 25.92 -0.29 -22.02
N GLY A 101 26.22 -0.42 -20.71
CA GLY A 101 25.55 -1.32 -19.76
C GLY A 101 24.13 -0.93 -19.33
N SER A 102 23.35 -0.33 -20.23
CA SER A 102 22.10 0.38 -19.93
C SER A 102 20.95 0.04 -20.87
N SER A 103 21.05 -1.00 -21.72
CA SER A 103 20.02 -1.33 -22.72
C SER A 103 19.15 -2.52 -22.30
N PHE A 104 17.83 -2.37 -22.41
CA PHE A 104 16.84 -3.43 -22.13
C PHE A 104 16.43 -4.10 -23.44
N TYR A 105 16.78 -5.37 -23.61
CA TYR A 105 16.51 -6.08 -24.85
C TYR A 105 15.38 -7.08 -24.69
N LEU A 106 14.50 -7.21 -25.69
CA LEU A 106 13.52 -8.29 -25.77
C LEU A 106 13.76 -9.16 -27.01
N ARG A 107 13.50 -10.47 -26.88
CA ARG A 107 13.43 -11.38 -28.03
C ARG A 107 12.14 -11.14 -28.82
N GLY A 108 12.15 -11.38 -30.13
CA GLY A 108 10.92 -11.30 -30.92
C GLY A 108 9.83 -12.25 -30.42
N GLY A 109 8.56 -11.83 -30.43
CA GLY A 109 7.41 -12.64 -30.02
C GLY A 109 6.38 -11.87 -29.20
N GLU A 110 5.41 -12.60 -28.65
CA GLU A 110 4.26 -12.01 -27.95
C GLU A 110 4.49 -11.88 -26.44
N TYR A 111 4.19 -10.71 -25.87
CA TYR A 111 4.45 -10.37 -24.47
C TYR A 111 3.25 -9.77 -23.75
N ASN A 112 3.24 -9.96 -22.42
CA ASN A 112 2.61 -9.06 -21.47
C ASN A 112 3.69 -8.21 -20.81
N ILE A 113 3.54 -6.88 -20.82
CA ILE A 113 4.49 -5.95 -20.21
C ILE A 113 3.80 -5.10 -19.14
N PHE A 114 4.39 -5.06 -17.96
CA PHE A 114 3.90 -4.33 -16.79
C PHE A 114 4.89 -3.23 -16.43
N VAL A 115 4.39 -2.06 -16.05
CA VAL A 115 5.19 -0.95 -15.53
C VAL A 115 4.61 -0.48 -14.21
N ILE A 116 5.43 -0.41 -13.15
CA ILE A 116 4.98 -0.06 -11.80
C ILE A 116 6.13 0.49 -10.94
N ASN A 117 5.88 1.48 -10.07
CA ASN A 117 6.91 1.93 -9.11
C ASN A 117 6.86 1.15 -7.79
N ASP A 118 8.03 1.02 -7.18
CA ASP A 118 8.24 0.59 -5.81
C ASP A 118 8.64 1.79 -4.94
N GLN A 119 8.85 1.54 -3.64
CA GLN A 119 9.22 2.57 -2.67
C GLN A 119 10.05 1.95 -1.56
N CYS A 120 11.04 2.67 -1.05
CA CYS A 120 11.83 2.24 0.10
C CYS A 120 11.97 3.34 1.16
N THR A 121 12.26 2.96 2.39
CA THR A 121 12.62 3.88 3.47
C THR A 121 13.89 4.65 3.09
N ASP A 122 14.14 5.77 3.75
CA ASP A 122 15.43 6.43 3.54
C ASP A 122 16.53 5.56 4.14
N ALA A 123 17.71 5.55 3.50
CA ALA A 123 18.84 4.82 4.04
C ALA A 123 19.21 5.43 5.41
N ALA A 124 19.14 4.63 6.47
CA ALA A 124 19.55 5.08 7.80
C ALA A 124 21.04 5.49 7.78
N ALA A 125 21.48 6.39 8.67
CA ALA A 125 22.92 6.60 8.82
C ALA A 125 23.58 5.29 9.29
N PRO A 126 24.72 4.85 8.70
CA PRO A 126 25.36 3.61 9.09
C PRO A 126 25.80 3.67 10.54
N ALA A 127 25.20 2.85 11.40
CA ALA A 127 25.51 2.85 12.82
C ALA A 127 26.83 2.13 13.17
N ASP A 128 27.38 1.29 12.28
CA ASP A 128 28.57 0.47 12.58
C ASP A 128 29.28 -0.04 11.31
N GLY A 129 29.51 0.82 10.31
CA GLY A 129 30.26 0.45 9.09
C GLY A 129 29.59 -0.61 8.21
N THR A 130 28.32 -0.95 8.48
CA THR A 130 27.46 -1.71 7.59
C THR A 130 26.76 -0.74 6.64
N GLU A 131 26.83 -0.98 5.33
CA GLU A 131 26.09 -0.20 4.32
C GLU A 131 24.61 -0.15 4.72
N PRO A 132 24.03 1.05 4.90
CA PRO A 132 22.64 1.15 5.28
C PRO A 132 21.77 0.74 4.10
N SER A 133 21.03 -0.35 4.26
CA SER A 133 20.10 -0.83 3.23
C SER A 133 18.71 -0.27 3.52
N PRO A 134 18.12 0.50 2.58
CA PRO A 134 16.75 0.98 2.74
C PRO A 134 15.79 -0.22 2.74
N LEU A 135 14.76 -0.17 3.58
CA LEU A 135 13.74 -1.22 3.68
C LEU A 135 12.62 -0.95 2.67
N PRO A 136 12.06 -1.98 2.01
CA PRO A 136 10.96 -1.78 1.08
C PRO A 136 9.69 -1.34 1.81
N ILE A 137 9.06 -0.29 1.32
CA ILE A 137 7.72 0.19 1.69
C ILE A 137 6.70 -0.40 0.71
N VAL A 138 7.01 -0.34 -0.59
CA VAL A 138 6.23 -0.96 -1.66
C VAL A 138 7.18 -1.85 -2.45
N SER A 139 6.77 -3.06 -2.79
CA SER A 139 7.60 -3.99 -3.57
C SER A 139 6.76 -4.94 -4.41
N ILE A 140 7.38 -5.58 -5.41
CA ILE A 140 6.74 -6.62 -6.21
C ILE A 140 7.07 -7.97 -5.59
N SER A 141 6.13 -8.53 -4.85
CA SER A 141 6.26 -9.83 -4.20
C SER A 141 6.45 -10.95 -5.24
N ASN A 142 7.28 -11.93 -4.87
CA ASN A 142 7.60 -13.12 -5.67
C ASN A 142 8.31 -12.84 -7.03
N LEU A 143 8.77 -11.60 -7.27
CA LEU A 143 9.42 -11.21 -8.53
C LEU A 143 10.67 -12.03 -8.84
N ASP A 144 11.57 -12.21 -7.88
CA ASP A 144 12.82 -12.94 -8.12
C ASP A 144 12.56 -14.41 -8.49
N ASN A 145 11.66 -15.08 -7.77
CA ASN A 145 11.23 -16.44 -8.10
C ASN A 145 10.53 -16.48 -9.45
N TYR A 146 9.75 -15.46 -9.79
CA TYR A 146 9.13 -15.36 -11.10
C TYR A 146 10.15 -15.24 -12.23
N ILE A 147 11.23 -14.48 -12.05
CA ILE A 147 12.27 -14.38 -13.10
C ILE A 147 13.02 -15.71 -13.26
N HIS A 148 13.26 -16.46 -12.18
CA HIS A 148 14.17 -17.61 -12.20
C HIS A 148 13.51 -19.00 -12.18
N ASP A 149 12.24 -19.13 -11.77
CA ASP A 149 11.49 -20.39 -11.76
C ASP A 149 10.30 -20.33 -12.74
N ASN A 150 10.40 -21.11 -13.82
CA ASN A 150 9.38 -21.18 -14.86
C ASN A 150 8.02 -21.75 -14.40
N ARG A 151 7.95 -22.34 -13.20
CA ARG A 151 6.70 -22.82 -12.58
C ARG A 151 5.89 -21.70 -11.97
N VAL A 152 6.53 -20.60 -11.57
CA VAL A 152 5.85 -19.43 -11.01
C VAL A 152 5.10 -18.71 -12.12
N SER A 153 3.82 -18.41 -11.88
CA SER A 153 2.96 -17.73 -12.84
C SER A 153 3.06 -16.22 -12.68
N VAL A 154 2.79 -15.48 -13.77
CA VAL A 154 2.61 -14.02 -13.70
C VAL A 154 1.42 -13.63 -12.81
N LYS A 155 0.48 -14.56 -12.62
CA LYS A 155 -0.65 -14.41 -11.68
C LYS A 155 -0.23 -14.44 -10.22
N ASP A 156 0.98 -14.92 -9.92
CA ASP A 156 1.53 -14.98 -8.57
C ASP A 156 2.37 -13.75 -8.23
N LEU A 157 2.36 -12.72 -9.09
CA LEU A 157 3.00 -11.44 -8.86
C LEU A 157 2.00 -10.46 -8.26
N TYR A 158 2.34 -9.93 -7.09
CA TYR A 158 1.56 -8.90 -6.43
C TYR A 158 2.45 -7.72 -6.08
N LEU A 159 1.97 -6.51 -6.35
CA LEU A 159 2.43 -5.36 -5.62
C LEU A 159 2.01 -5.53 -4.15
N GLN A 160 2.93 -5.27 -3.25
CA GLN A 160 2.74 -5.36 -1.81
C GLN A 160 3.19 -4.07 -1.14
N ILE A 161 2.30 -3.47 -0.35
CA ILE A 161 2.66 -2.51 0.68
C ILE A 161 3.13 -3.30 1.90
N SER A 162 4.31 -2.97 2.40
CA SER A 162 4.92 -3.65 3.54
C SER A 162 4.10 -3.44 4.80
N SER A 163 3.94 -4.52 5.56
CA SER A 163 3.35 -4.50 6.89
C SER A 163 4.43 -4.22 7.95
N MET A 164 4.02 -3.64 9.06
CA MET A 164 4.84 -3.49 10.27
C MET A 164 4.89 -4.78 11.11
N GLY A 165 4.12 -5.81 10.75
CA GLY A 165 4.02 -7.08 11.49
C GLY A 165 3.46 -6.87 12.88
N ASP A 166 4.06 -7.52 13.88
CA ASP A 166 3.68 -7.39 15.29
C ASP A 166 4.04 -6.02 15.91
N LYS A 167 4.75 -5.16 15.17
CA LYS A 167 5.13 -3.84 15.66
C LYS A 167 3.97 -2.88 15.48
N LYS A 168 3.66 -2.16 16.56
CA LYS A 168 2.76 -1.00 16.49
C LYS A 168 3.57 0.26 16.12
N PRO A 169 3.01 1.20 15.34
CA PRO A 169 3.62 2.51 15.11
C PRO A 169 3.94 3.22 16.42
N ASP A 170 5.04 3.98 16.46
CA ASP A 170 5.49 4.66 17.69
C ASP A 170 4.43 5.60 18.27
N ILE A 171 3.59 6.19 17.42
CA ILE A 171 2.48 7.07 17.82
C ILE A 171 1.39 6.36 18.64
N VAL A 172 1.27 5.04 18.49
CA VAL A 172 0.36 4.21 19.30
C VAL A 172 1.12 3.39 20.35
N ALA A 173 2.45 3.32 20.27
CA ALA A 173 3.28 2.56 21.20
C ALA A 173 3.28 3.19 22.60
N GLY A 174 2.96 2.39 23.62
CA GLY A 174 2.88 2.85 25.01
C GLY A 174 1.54 3.49 25.40
N ASN A 175 0.60 3.60 24.46
CA ASN A 175 -0.80 3.88 24.76
C ASN A 175 -1.54 2.54 24.86
N ASP A 176 -2.28 2.32 25.95
CA ASP A 176 -3.23 1.19 26.05
C ASP A 176 -4.49 1.48 25.22
N LEU A 177 -4.27 1.72 23.91
CA LEU A 177 -5.32 1.95 22.94
C LEU A 177 -6.19 0.67 22.85
N PRO A 178 -7.51 0.80 23.03
CA PRO A 178 -8.42 -0.32 22.78
C PRO A 178 -8.23 -0.76 21.33
N ASP A 179 -8.03 -2.06 21.13
CA ASP A 179 -7.83 -2.61 19.80
C ASP A 179 -9.16 -3.11 19.24
N PHE A 180 -9.81 -2.29 18.41
CA PHE A 180 -11.07 -2.65 17.76
C PHE A 180 -10.87 -3.65 16.62
N ASN A 181 -9.62 -3.89 16.21
CA ASN A 181 -9.25 -4.67 15.04
C ASN A 181 -7.95 -5.49 15.30
N PRO A 182 -7.95 -6.37 16.32
CA PRO A 182 -6.73 -6.97 16.86
C PRO A 182 -6.02 -7.92 15.89
N ASP A 183 -6.71 -8.42 14.87
CA ASP A 183 -6.17 -9.39 13.90
C ASP A 183 -5.51 -8.72 12.69
N GLU A 184 -5.62 -7.39 12.54
CA GLU A 184 -5.08 -6.65 11.41
C GLU A 184 -3.74 -5.97 11.75
N GLU A 185 -2.76 -6.08 10.85
CA GLU A 185 -1.46 -5.41 10.99
C GLU A 185 -1.51 -3.99 10.42
N TYR A 186 -0.58 -3.12 10.86
CA TYR A 186 -0.42 -1.79 10.28
C TYR A 186 0.39 -1.82 8.98
N LEU A 187 -0.07 -1.09 7.97
CA LEU A 187 0.75 -0.81 6.77
C LEU A 187 1.81 0.24 7.07
N GLN A 188 2.96 0.13 6.40
CA GLN A 188 3.89 1.25 6.28
C GLN A 188 3.25 2.38 5.45
N GLU A 189 3.54 3.61 5.86
CA GLU A 189 3.07 4.81 5.16
C GLU A 189 3.75 4.95 3.79
N LEU A 190 2.95 5.25 2.76
CA LEU A 190 3.46 5.51 1.41
C LEU A 190 4.13 6.88 1.34
N LYS A 191 5.28 6.95 0.68
CA LYS A 191 6.02 8.21 0.46
C LYS A 191 5.52 9.01 -0.73
N SER A 192 4.95 8.32 -1.72
CA SER A 192 4.49 8.92 -2.97
C SER A 192 3.34 8.11 -3.58
N PRO A 193 2.65 8.63 -4.61
CA PRO A 193 1.66 7.84 -5.31
C PRO A 193 2.26 6.61 -6.01
N ILE A 194 1.44 5.58 -6.16
CA ILE A 194 1.79 4.36 -6.88
C ILE A 194 1.10 4.44 -8.24
N TYR A 195 1.88 4.27 -9.30
CA TYR A 195 1.46 4.26 -10.67
C TYR A 195 1.67 2.89 -11.30
N TYR A 196 0.72 2.48 -12.13
CA TYR A 196 0.73 1.19 -12.79
C TYR A 196 0.22 1.33 -14.23
N ALA A 197 0.81 0.57 -15.13
CA ALA A 197 0.29 0.35 -16.48
C ALA A 197 0.61 -1.07 -16.95
N VAL A 198 -0.23 -1.58 -17.86
CA VAL A 198 -0.04 -2.90 -18.47
C VAL A 198 -0.43 -2.86 -19.94
N GLN A 199 0.35 -3.54 -20.76
CA GLN A 199 -0.02 -3.93 -22.11
C GLN A 199 0.05 -5.44 -22.24
N LYS A 200 -0.98 -6.04 -22.82
CA LYS A 200 -1.10 -7.49 -22.99
C LYS A 200 -1.08 -7.86 -24.46
N ASP A 201 -0.62 -9.06 -24.74
CA ASP A 201 -0.65 -9.69 -26.06
C ASP A 201 0.01 -8.83 -27.15
N ILE A 202 1.13 -8.17 -26.81
CA ILE A 202 1.86 -7.30 -27.74
C ILE A 202 2.93 -8.07 -28.53
N ASP A 203 2.92 -7.91 -29.85
CA ASP A 203 3.90 -8.52 -30.76
C ASP A 203 5.16 -7.66 -30.87
N ILE A 204 6.27 -8.16 -30.31
CA ILE A 204 7.58 -7.55 -30.39
C ILE A 204 8.33 -8.08 -31.60
N ARG A 205 8.76 -7.18 -32.49
CA ARG A 205 9.52 -7.50 -33.71
C ARG A 205 10.96 -7.05 -33.58
N THR A 206 11.86 -7.77 -34.23
CA THR A 206 13.30 -7.50 -34.15
C THR A 206 13.77 -6.67 -35.35
N GLY A 207 15.01 -6.20 -35.32
CA GLY A 207 15.64 -5.49 -36.46
C GLY A 207 15.81 -3.97 -36.28
N GLY A 208 15.40 -3.42 -35.14
CA GLY A 208 15.66 -2.02 -34.74
C GLY A 208 15.07 -1.71 -33.36
N PRO A 209 15.38 -0.55 -32.75
CA PRO A 209 14.80 -0.17 -31.46
C PRO A 209 13.28 -0.06 -31.53
N THR A 210 12.61 -0.57 -30.51
CA THR A 210 11.16 -0.54 -30.34
C THR A 210 10.80 0.42 -29.21
N LEU A 211 9.92 1.38 -29.51
CA LEU A 211 9.35 2.30 -28.52
C LEU A 211 7.92 1.90 -28.20
N ILE A 212 7.60 1.75 -26.92
CA ILE A 212 6.24 1.46 -26.44
C ILE A 212 5.75 2.59 -25.55
N ASP A 213 4.50 3.00 -25.75
CA ASP A 213 3.84 4.04 -24.98
C ASP A 213 2.94 3.43 -23.90
N PHE A 214 3.10 3.81 -22.63
CA PHE A 214 2.19 3.41 -21.54
C PHE A 214 1.42 4.61 -21.00
N ASP A 215 0.10 4.46 -20.87
CA ASP A 215 -0.73 5.43 -20.15
C ASP A 215 -0.74 5.05 -18.67
N MET A 216 -0.08 5.85 -17.85
CA MET A 216 0.11 5.57 -16.43
C MET A 216 -1.17 5.86 -15.65
N GLN A 217 -1.55 4.92 -14.77
CA GLN A 217 -2.70 5.06 -13.89
C GLN A 217 -2.25 5.07 -12.43
N ARG A 218 -2.66 6.10 -11.68
CA ARG A 218 -2.51 6.13 -10.23
C ARG A 218 -3.39 5.04 -9.61
N ILE A 219 -2.79 4.12 -8.86
CA ILE A 219 -3.47 3.03 -8.17
C ILE A 219 -3.50 3.18 -6.65
N SER A 220 -2.67 4.04 -6.07
CA SER A 220 -2.84 4.44 -4.67
C SER A 220 -3.83 5.60 -4.55
N GLN A 221 -4.80 5.45 -3.66
CA GLN A 221 -5.81 6.45 -3.36
C GLN A 221 -5.36 7.26 -2.15
N ARG A 222 -5.59 8.58 -2.19
CA ARG A 222 -5.51 9.45 -1.02
C ARG A 222 -6.91 9.63 -0.46
N ILE A 223 -7.11 9.17 0.76
CA ILE A 223 -8.39 9.18 1.45
C ILE A 223 -8.31 10.18 2.59
N ASN A 224 -9.03 11.29 2.46
CA ASN A 224 -9.13 12.32 3.48
C ASN A 224 -10.29 11.99 4.42
N ILE A 225 -9.99 11.77 5.70
CA ILE A 225 -11.00 11.65 6.75
C ILE A 225 -11.21 13.02 7.38
N ILE A 226 -12.45 13.51 7.32
CA ILE A 226 -12.85 14.81 7.86
C ILE A 226 -13.79 14.55 9.03
N LEU A 227 -13.40 15.02 10.22
CA LEU A 227 -14.17 14.84 11.45
C LEU A 227 -14.34 16.14 12.21
N ASN A 228 -15.53 16.34 12.77
CA ASN A 228 -15.87 17.47 13.61
C ASN A 228 -15.87 17.03 15.07
N ILE A 229 -15.19 17.79 15.92
CA ILE A 229 -15.10 17.54 17.37
C ILE A 229 -15.77 18.71 18.09
N ARG A 230 -16.65 18.41 19.02
CA ARG A 230 -17.33 19.39 19.88
C ARG A 230 -16.99 19.12 21.34
N THR A 231 -16.56 20.15 22.06
CA THR A 231 -16.34 20.06 23.50
C THR A 231 -17.54 20.57 24.29
N GLU A 232 -17.77 19.97 25.46
CA GLU A 232 -18.74 20.40 26.46
C GLU A 232 -18.06 20.71 27.79
N GLY A 233 -18.54 21.74 28.48
CA GLY A 233 -17.91 22.26 29.69
C GLY A 233 -16.69 23.15 29.38
N ASP A 234 -15.84 23.34 30.39
CA ASP A 234 -14.71 24.28 30.32
C ASP A 234 -13.44 23.64 29.72
N ILE A 235 -13.55 22.98 28.56
CA ILE A 235 -12.39 22.44 27.83
C ILE A 235 -11.92 23.45 26.78
N LYS A 236 -10.67 23.90 26.90
CA LYS A 236 -10.06 24.86 25.97
C LYS A 236 -9.19 24.15 24.93
N LYS A 237 -8.82 24.86 23.87
CA LYS A 237 -7.90 24.33 22.84
C LYS A 237 -6.56 23.85 23.43
N GLU A 238 -6.04 24.58 24.42
CA GLU A 238 -4.79 24.24 25.12
C GLU A 238 -4.89 22.97 25.98
N ASP A 239 -6.11 22.45 26.21
CA ASP A 239 -6.35 21.21 26.92
C ASP A 239 -6.35 19.98 25.98
N LEU A 240 -6.28 20.21 24.66
CA LEU A 240 -6.38 19.18 23.64
C LEU A 240 -5.08 19.06 22.84
N LEU A 241 -4.55 17.84 22.74
CA LEU A 241 -3.56 17.53 21.71
C LEU A 241 -4.27 17.14 20.41
N PRO A 242 -3.60 17.25 19.25
CA PRO A 242 -4.12 16.69 18.01
C PRO A 242 -4.48 15.20 18.17
N PRO A 243 -5.57 14.72 17.54
CA PRO A 243 -6.00 13.34 17.66
C PRO A 243 -5.13 12.36 16.88
N ILE A 244 -5.06 11.12 17.38
CA ILE A 244 -4.61 9.95 16.61
C ILE A 244 -5.85 9.36 15.94
N ILE A 245 -5.76 9.09 14.64
CA ILE A 245 -6.84 8.54 13.83
C ILE A 245 -6.36 7.21 13.24
N GLU A 246 -7.13 6.15 13.44
CA GLU A 246 -6.89 4.82 12.86
C GLU A 246 -8.04 4.41 11.96
N LEU A 247 -7.74 3.82 10.80
CA LEU A 247 -8.71 3.30 9.84
C LEU A 247 -8.36 1.85 9.48
N SER A 248 -9.30 0.94 9.69
CA SER A 248 -9.19 -0.48 9.30
C SER A 248 -9.71 -0.77 7.89
N GLY A 249 -9.45 -1.98 7.40
CA GLY A 249 -9.93 -2.43 6.09
C GLY A 249 -9.10 -1.95 4.90
N ALA A 250 -7.89 -1.47 5.13
CA ALA A 250 -6.96 -1.02 4.09
C ALA A 250 -6.44 -2.19 3.24
N CYS A 251 -6.38 -2.00 1.93
CA CYS A 251 -5.85 -2.99 0.99
C CYS A 251 -4.33 -2.81 0.82
N GLY A 252 -3.56 -3.86 1.12
CA GLY A 252 -2.09 -3.87 1.01
C GLY A 252 -1.55 -4.59 -0.23
N HIS A 253 -2.39 -5.33 -0.97
CA HIS A 253 -1.98 -6.20 -2.06
C HIS A 253 -2.77 -5.98 -3.35
N PHE A 254 -2.05 -5.95 -4.48
CA PHE A 254 -2.62 -5.78 -5.80
C PHE A 254 -1.99 -6.74 -6.80
N ASN A 255 -2.81 -7.55 -7.46
CA ASN A 255 -2.36 -8.48 -8.50
C ASN A 255 -2.02 -7.71 -9.77
N ILE A 256 -0.75 -7.70 -10.16
CA ILE A 256 -0.29 -6.89 -11.31
C ILE A 256 -0.73 -7.48 -12.66
N SER A 257 -1.11 -8.75 -12.71
CA SER A 257 -1.56 -9.39 -13.96
C SER A 257 -3.05 -9.16 -14.19
N GLU A 258 -3.85 -9.32 -13.14
CA GLU A 258 -5.31 -9.24 -13.21
C GLU A 258 -5.87 -7.85 -12.89
N ALA A 259 -5.01 -6.94 -12.41
CA ALA A 259 -5.34 -5.59 -11.98
C ALA A 259 -6.45 -5.54 -10.92
N CYS A 260 -6.43 -6.50 -9.98
CA CYS A 260 -7.40 -6.63 -8.91
C CYS A 260 -6.71 -6.58 -7.52
N LEU A 261 -7.45 -6.14 -6.53
CA LEU A 261 -7.02 -6.13 -5.13
C LEU A 261 -7.13 -7.54 -4.56
N ASP A 262 -6.14 -7.94 -3.76
CA ASP A 262 -6.27 -9.11 -2.90
C ASP A 262 -6.83 -8.66 -1.56
N THR A 263 -8.08 -9.05 -1.30
CA THR A 263 -8.81 -8.72 -0.08
C THR A 263 -8.88 -9.88 0.90
N THR A 264 -8.05 -10.92 0.71
CA THR A 264 -7.95 -12.04 1.67
C THR A 264 -7.29 -11.62 2.97
N ARG A 265 -6.49 -10.56 2.93
CA ARG A 265 -5.87 -9.94 4.09
C ARG A 265 -6.05 -8.42 4.01
N LEU A 266 -6.58 -7.85 5.08
CA LEU A 266 -6.76 -6.41 5.24
C LEU A 266 -5.87 -5.89 6.35
N TYR A 267 -5.70 -4.59 6.36
CA TYR A 267 -4.73 -3.90 7.19
C TYR A 267 -5.31 -2.63 7.80
N ARG A 268 -4.54 -2.05 8.71
CA ARG A 268 -4.84 -0.79 9.37
C ARG A 268 -3.85 0.28 8.96
N MET A 269 -4.32 1.50 9.01
CA MET A 269 -3.49 2.69 8.87
C MET A 269 -3.76 3.59 10.06
N VAL A 270 -2.74 4.33 10.50
CA VAL A 270 -2.87 5.25 11.62
C VAL A 270 -2.07 6.51 11.34
N HIS A 271 -2.66 7.65 11.72
CA HIS A 271 -2.08 8.97 11.52
C HIS A 271 -2.29 9.81 12.77
N GLN A 272 -1.22 10.44 13.25
CA GLN A 272 -1.29 11.47 14.28
C GLN A 272 -1.50 12.82 13.58
N ALA A 273 -2.67 13.42 13.79
CA ALA A 273 -2.98 14.71 13.19
C ALA A 273 -1.93 15.76 13.56
N GLN A 274 -1.58 16.61 12.61
CA GLN A 274 -0.70 17.74 12.82
C GLN A 274 -1.47 18.96 13.36
N PRO A 275 -0.79 19.98 13.93
CA PRO A 275 -1.47 21.15 14.47
C PRO A 275 -2.35 21.92 13.47
N ASP A 276 -1.96 21.96 12.21
CA ASP A 276 -2.70 22.58 11.10
C ASP A 276 -3.83 21.68 10.55
N GLU A 277 -3.73 20.38 10.74
CA GLU A 277 -4.79 19.42 10.46
C GLU A 277 -5.91 19.48 11.51
N PHE A 278 -5.63 19.93 12.74
CA PHE A 278 -6.59 20.05 13.85
C PHE A 278 -6.86 21.50 14.26
N THR A 279 -7.85 22.10 13.60
CA THR A 279 -8.15 23.54 13.70
C THR A 279 -9.40 23.82 14.54
N GLN A 280 -9.41 24.95 15.24
CA GLN A 280 -10.61 25.44 15.92
C GLN A 280 -11.45 26.25 14.94
N THR A 281 -12.71 25.86 14.74
CA THR A 281 -13.62 26.49 13.77
C THR A 281 -14.68 27.36 14.43
N GLY A 282 -14.87 27.23 15.74
CA GLY A 282 -15.74 28.08 16.55
C GLY A 282 -15.50 27.90 18.04
N GLU A 283 -16.37 28.49 18.86
CA GLU A 283 -16.36 28.25 20.30
C GLU A 283 -16.67 26.77 20.54
N ASN A 284 -15.76 26.07 21.23
CA ASN A 284 -15.88 24.64 21.56
C ASN A 284 -16.06 23.69 20.35
N THR A 285 -15.69 24.12 19.14
CA THR A 285 -15.83 23.33 17.91
C THR A 285 -14.52 23.31 17.14
N TYR A 286 -14.14 22.12 16.72
CA TYR A 286 -12.88 21.84 16.06
C TYR A 286 -13.12 20.96 14.85
N ARG A 287 -12.29 21.14 13.82
CA ARG A 287 -12.27 20.32 12.62
C ARG A 287 -10.92 19.67 12.49
N CYS A 288 -10.92 18.36 12.32
CA CYS A 288 -9.73 17.58 12.05
C CYS A 288 -9.82 16.98 10.65
N VAL A 289 -8.75 17.11 9.86
CA VAL A 289 -8.64 16.50 8.53
C VAL A 289 -7.33 15.75 8.46
N VAL A 290 -7.40 14.43 8.35
CA VAL A 290 -6.24 13.57 8.17
C VAL A 290 -6.33 12.87 6.83
N HIS A 291 -5.21 12.41 6.30
CA HIS A 291 -5.17 11.73 5.02
C HIS A 291 -4.42 10.41 5.14
N PHE A 292 -4.92 9.41 4.41
CA PHE A 292 -4.32 8.09 4.32
C PHE A 292 -4.01 7.73 2.88
N HIS A 293 -2.94 6.98 2.67
CA HIS A 293 -2.54 6.47 1.37
C HIS A 293 -2.60 4.94 1.35
N THR A 294 -3.45 4.38 0.49
CA THR A 294 -3.63 2.93 0.36
C THR A 294 -4.11 2.56 -1.04
N LEU A 295 -4.13 1.27 -1.36
CA LEU A 295 -4.72 0.76 -2.60
C LEU A 295 -6.26 0.76 -2.55
N GLY A 296 -6.85 0.92 -1.37
CA GLY A 296 -8.30 1.00 -1.21
C GLY A 296 -8.71 0.70 0.22
N VAL A 297 -9.97 0.96 0.55
CA VAL A 297 -10.54 0.61 1.85
C VAL A 297 -11.81 -0.19 1.62
N ILE A 298 -11.89 -1.35 2.27
CA ILE A 298 -13.08 -2.18 2.30
C ILE A 298 -13.99 -1.65 3.41
N PRO A 299 -15.25 -1.26 3.11
CA PRO A 299 -16.20 -0.88 4.13
C PRO A 299 -16.57 -2.08 5.00
N SER A 300 -17.15 -1.81 6.18
CA SER A 300 -17.68 -2.88 7.03
C SER A 300 -18.75 -3.70 6.31
N ALA A 301 -18.98 -4.94 6.73
CA ALA A 301 -19.98 -5.81 6.12
C ALA A 301 -21.42 -5.28 6.34
N ALA A 302 -21.65 -4.60 7.47
CA ALA A 302 -22.94 -4.01 7.80
C ALA A 302 -22.76 -2.75 8.65
N LYS A 303 -23.75 -1.85 8.59
CA LYS A 303 -23.74 -0.56 9.27
C LYS A 303 -23.66 -0.65 10.81
N GLY A 304 -24.16 -1.74 11.40
CA GLY A 304 -24.18 -1.95 12.86
C GLY A 304 -22.90 -2.54 13.45
N HIS A 305 -21.95 -2.97 12.62
CA HIS A 305 -20.69 -3.54 13.13
C HIS A 305 -19.79 -2.44 13.70
N LEU A 306 -19.08 -2.77 14.78
CA LEU A 306 -18.13 -1.87 15.45
C LEU A 306 -16.70 -2.41 15.44
N ASN A 307 -16.47 -3.52 14.73
CA ASN A 307 -15.18 -4.15 14.52
C ASN A 307 -15.05 -4.63 13.06
N GLY A 308 -13.83 -4.98 12.67
CA GLY A 308 -13.50 -5.42 11.33
C GLY A 308 -13.23 -4.26 10.37
N PRO A 309 -13.32 -4.48 9.05
CA PRO A 309 -12.86 -3.51 8.06
C PRO A 309 -13.73 -2.25 8.04
N GLY A 310 -13.12 -1.11 7.71
CA GLY A 310 -13.81 0.16 7.52
C GLY A 310 -14.22 0.87 8.82
N ILE A 311 -13.74 0.41 9.98
CA ILE A 311 -13.97 1.08 11.26
C ILE A 311 -12.95 2.19 11.45
N LEU A 312 -13.45 3.36 11.86
CA LEU A 312 -12.64 4.53 12.17
C LEU A 312 -12.54 4.66 13.69
N GLN A 313 -11.32 4.70 14.22
CA GLN A 313 -11.03 4.92 15.63
C GLN A 313 -10.32 6.26 15.82
N VAL A 314 -10.67 6.94 16.90
CA VAL A 314 -10.07 8.21 17.31
C VAL A 314 -9.60 8.11 18.75
N ALA A 315 -8.36 8.51 18.98
CA ALA A 315 -7.83 8.74 20.31
C ALA A 315 -7.48 10.22 20.47
N LEU A 316 -8.02 10.85 21.51
CA LEU A 316 -7.74 12.25 21.80
C LEU A 316 -7.17 12.36 23.21
N GLN A 317 -6.02 13.03 23.34
CA GLN A 317 -5.51 13.38 24.67
C GLN A 317 -6.20 14.64 25.16
N VAL A 318 -6.81 14.55 26.34
CA VAL A 318 -7.47 15.66 27.01
C VAL A 318 -6.84 15.90 28.38
N SER A 319 -6.57 17.16 28.68
CA SER A 319 -6.03 17.63 29.95
C SER A 319 -7.10 18.34 30.76
N ALA A 320 -7.43 17.83 31.93
CA ALA A 320 -8.40 18.44 32.83
C ALA A 320 -7.73 18.85 34.14
N ASN A 321 -8.25 19.92 34.78
CA ASN A 321 -7.79 20.30 36.11
C ASN A 321 -8.04 19.15 37.09
N ARG A 322 -7.00 18.78 37.84
CA ARG A 322 -7.15 17.86 38.97
C ARG A 322 -7.94 18.58 40.06
N LEU A 323 -9.06 18.01 40.47
CA LEU A 323 -9.92 18.56 41.52
C LEU A 323 -9.61 17.93 42.89
N ASP A 324 -9.78 18.71 43.95
CA ASP A 324 -9.75 18.21 45.33
C ASP A 324 -11.13 17.66 45.77
N ALA A 325 -11.23 17.21 47.02
CA ALA A 325 -12.47 16.64 47.57
C ALA A 325 -13.64 17.65 47.65
N SER A 326 -13.37 18.95 47.51
CA SER A 326 -14.37 20.02 47.47
C SER A 326 -14.77 20.43 46.05
N GLY A 327 -14.15 19.82 45.03
CA GLY A 327 -14.37 20.17 43.62
C GLY A 327 -13.56 21.38 43.14
N ALA A 328 -12.59 21.86 43.92
CA ALA A 328 -11.73 22.98 43.54
C ALA A 328 -10.44 22.48 42.84
N PRO A 329 -9.87 23.23 41.88
CA PRO A 329 -8.60 22.86 41.25
C PRO A 329 -7.45 22.80 42.26
N VAL A 330 -6.71 21.68 42.26
CA VAL A 330 -5.45 21.54 42.98
C VAL A 330 -4.41 22.43 42.33
N LEU A 331 -3.72 23.27 43.11
CA LEU A 331 -2.69 24.19 42.61
C LEU A 331 -1.27 23.64 42.86
N ASP A 332 -0.34 23.94 41.96
CA ASP A 332 1.09 23.66 42.12
C ASP A 332 1.79 24.72 43.01
N GLN A 333 3.12 24.60 43.14
CA GLN A 333 3.93 25.52 43.97
C GLN A 333 3.91 26.97 43.47
N ASP A 334 3.57 27.19 42.20
CA ASP A 334 3.48 28.50 41.56
C ASP A 334 2.03 29.05 41.54
N GLY A 335 1.08 28.31 42.14
CA GLY A 335 -0.33 28.67 42.19
C GLY A 335 -1.10 28.39 40.90
N LYS A 336 -0.57 27.57 39.98
CA LYS A 336 -1.26 27.16 38.75
C LYS A 336 -2.02 25.85 38.95
N PRO A 337 -3.19 25.67 38.32
CA PRO A 337 -3.91 24.40 38.36
C PRO A 337 -3.05 23.23 37.84
N VAL A 338 -2.93 22.18 38.65
CA VAL A 338 -2.36 20.90 38.24
C VAL A 338 -3.34 20.25 37.29
N LYS A 339 -2.87 19.88 36.09
CA LYS A 339 -3.67 19.15 35.10
C LYS A 339 -3.29 17.67 35.09
N ASN A 340 -4.29 16.83 34.91
CA ASN A 340 -4.12 15.42 34.57
C ASN A 340 -4.47 15.25 33.09
N SER A 341 -3.60 14.57 32.34
CA SER A 341 -3.83 14.27 30.93
C SER A 341 -4.17 12.80 30.77
N ARG A 342 -5.18 12.48 29.97
CA ARG A 342 -5.52 11.10 29.60
C ARG A 342 -6.00 11.02 28.16
N TYR A 343 -5.83 9.85 27.54
CA TYR A 343 -6.46 9.57 26.26
C TYR A 343 -7.90 9.12 26.47
N ILE A 344 -8.78 9.60 25.60
CA ILE A 344 -10.15 9.13 25.45
C ILE A 344 -10.31 8.55 24.05
N TYR A 345 -11.12 7.51 23.94
CA TYR A 345 -11.20 6.68 22.74
C TYR A 345 -12.63 6.55 22.26
N GLY A 346 -12.83 6.70 20.96
CA GLY A 346 -14.11 6.47 20.31
C GLY A 346 -13.93 5.77 18.98
N ALA A 347 -14.86 4.90 18.63
CA ALA A 347 -14.96 4.30 17.30
C ALA A 347 -16.30 4.66 16.64
N ILE A 348 -16.28 4.72 15.32
CA ILE A 348 -17.47 4.88 14.49
C ILE A 348 -17.34 4.02 13.23
N ASN A 349 -18.47 3.54 12.73
CA ASN A 349 -18.54 2.83 11.45
C ASN A 349 -19.04 3.78 10.34
N PRO A 350 -18.14 4.39 9.55
CA PRO A 350 -18.51 5.23 8.39
C PRO A 350 -18.97 4.39 7.18
N TYR A 351 -19.82 3.39 7.41
CA TYR A 351 -20.26 2.43 6.39
C TYR A 351 -20.91 3.14 5.20
N ASP A 352 -21.82 4.07 5.44
CA ASP A 352 -22.55 4.78 4.38
C ASP A 352 -21.60 5.68 3.59
N GLU A 353 -20.71 6.39 4.28
CA GLU A 353 -19.72 7.28 3.68
C GLU A 353 -18.69 6.52 2.83
N LEU A 354 -18.12 5.43 3.35
CA LEU A 354 -17.17 4.58 2.62
C LEU A 354 -17.84 3.88 1.43
N THR A 355 -19.08 3.41 1.58
CA THR A 355 -19.85 2.79 0.48
C THR A 355 -20.17 3.82 -0.61
N ALA A 356 -20.56 5.04 -0.23
CA ALA A 356 -20.84 6.12 -1.17
C ALA A 356 -19.60 6.58 -1.93
N ALA A 357 -18.42 6.50 -1.32
CA ALA A 357 -17.15 6.84 -1.94
C ALA A 357 -16.74 5.88 -3.08
N GLN A 358 -17.28 4.66 -3.11
CA GLN A 358 -17.05 3.67 -4.18
C GLN A 358 -15.57 3.42 -4.48
N LEU A 359 -14.71 3.34 -3.45
CA LEU A 359 -13.26 3.14 -3.56
C LEU A 359 -12.87 1.85 -4.31
N ILE A 360 -13.78 0.87 -4.30
CA ILE A 360 -13.63 -0.43 -4.92
C ILE A 360 -14.85 -0.81 -5.74
N GLU A 361 -14.70 -1.82 -6.59
CA GLU A 361 -15.77 -2.43 -7.36
C GLU A 361 -15.64 -3.95 -7.34
N VAL A 362 -16.72 -4.66 -7.02
CA VAL A 362 -16.73 -6.13 -7.06
C VAL A 362 -17.34 -6.60 -8.38
N ARG A 363 -16.57 -7.39 -9.15
CA ARG A 363 -16.99 -8.00 -10.41
C ARG A 363 -16.51 -9.45 -10.46
N ASP A 364 -17.41 -10.37 -10.84
CA ASP A 364 -17.10 -11.80 -10.97
C ASP A 364 -16.40 -12.43 -9.75
N GLY A 365 -16.77 -11.97 -8.55
CA GLY A 365 -16.19 -12.44 -7.28
C GLY A 365 -14.79 -11.92 -6.97
N LYS A 366 -14.28 -10.96 -7.75
CA LYS A 366 -13.01 -10.27 -7.52
C LYS A 366 -13.24 -8.81 -7.19
N THR A 367 -12.35 -8.25 -6.37
CA THR A 367 -12.37 -6.85 -5.98
C THR A 367 -11.39 -6.06 -6.84
N TYR A 368 -11.88 -5.02 -7.49
CA TYR A 368 -11.08 -4.13 -8.34
C TYR A 368 -10.99 -2.76 -7.70
N LEU A 369 -9.87 -2.09 -7.95
CA LEU A 369 -9.74 -0.66 -7.67
C LEU A 369 -10.73 0.12 -8.53
N ARG A 370 -11.42 1.09 -7.95
CA ARG A 370 -11.98 2.18 -8.77
C ARG A 370 -10.93 3.27 -8.90
N TYR A 371 -10.34 3.39 -10.09
CA TYR A 371 -9.35 4.43 -10.37
C TYR A 371 -9.96 5.82 -10.16
N SER A 372 -9.37 6.59 -9.25
CA SER A 372 -9.67 8.01 -9.06
C SER A 372 -8.37 8.79 -9.19
N LYS A 373 -8.41 9.88 -9.96
CA LYS A 373 -7.32 10.87 -9.98
C LYS A 373 -7.45 11.86 -8.83
N ASP A 374 -8.68 12.06 -8.36
CA ASP A 374 -9.01 13.00 -7.30
C ASP A 374 -8.88 12.34 -5.93
N ASP A 375 -8.49 13.15 -4.94
CA ASP A 375 -8.52 12.77 -3.54
C ASP A 375 -9.96 12.46 -3.10
N VAL A 376 -10.12 11.41 -2.30
CA VAL A 376 -11.44 10.97 -1.83
C VAL A 376 -11.71 11.53 -0.45
N ASN A 377 -12.80 12.29 -0.29
CA ASN A 377 -13.17 12.90 0.97
C ASN A 377 -14.27 12.07 1.66
N ILE A 378 -13.98 11.57 2.85
CA ILE A 378 -14.91 10.88 3.75
C ILE A 378 -15.21 11.84 4.90
N GLU A 379 -16.38 12.47 4.86
CA GLU A 379 -16.81 13.40 5.91
C GLU A 379 -17.71 12.69 6.91
N ILE A 380 -17.23 12.58 8.14
CA ILE A 380 -17.98 12.01 9.26
C ILE A 380 -19.00 13.06 9.71
N THR A 381 -20.26 12.79 9.39
CA THR A 381 -21.37 13.72 9.64
C THR A 381 -21.71 13.84 11.14
N SER A 382 -21.55 12.75 11.88
CA SER A 382 -21.78 12.71 13.34
C SER A 382 -20.60 13.32 14.10
N PRO A 383 -20.78 14.44 14.82
CA PRO A 383 -19.69 15.06 15.56
C PRO A 383 -19.25 14.19 16.75
N LEU A 384 -17.95 14.12 16.99
CA LEU A 384 -17.39 13.53 18.21
C LEU A 384 -17.58 14.52 19.36
N VAL A 385 -18.43 14.18 20.33
CA VAL A 385 -18.72 15.04 21.48
C VAL A 385 -17.90 14.60 22.69
N ILE A 386 -17.21 15.56 23.32
CA ILE A 386 -16.28 15.30 24.41
C ILE A 386 -16.65 16.16 25.61
N LYS A 387 -16.73 15.54 26.79
CA LYS A 387 -17.06 16.21 28.04
C LYS A 387 -16.04 15.86 29.11
N ALA A 388 -15.38 16.87 29.65
CA ALA A 388 -14.28 16.77 30.61
C ALA A 388 -13.22 15.75 30.16
N ASP A 389 -13.43 14.49 30.54
CA ASP A 389 -12.47 13.42 30.38
C ASP A 389 -13.09 12.19 29.68
N GLN A 390 -14.29 12.28 29.10
CA GLN A 390 -14.97 11.19 28.41
C GLN A 390 -15.59 11.62 27.07
N ILE A 391 -15.79 10.66 26.18
CA ILE A 391 -16.62 10.83 24.98
C ILE A 391 -18.08 10.63 25.38
N VAL A 392 -18.95 11.53 24.91
CA VAL A 392 -20.39 11.43 25.13
C VAL A 392 -20.95 10.49 24.07
N SER A 393 -21.50 9.36 24.52
CA SER A 393 -22.18 8.41 23.63
C SER A 393 -23.35 9.09 22.92
N ASP A 394 -23.56 8.72 21.66
CA ASP A 394 -24.77 9.08 20.95
C ASP A 394 -25.87 8.08 21.29
N ASP A 395 -27.00 8.56 21.81
CA ASP A 395 -28.17 7.75 22.23
C ASP A 395 -28.81 6.96 21.07
N THR A 396 -28.33 7.14 19.84
CA THR A 396 -28.80 6.45 18.63
C THR A 396 -28.19 5.06 18.43
N GLY A 397 -27.11 4.70 19.14
CA GLY A 397 -26.38 3.43 18.95
C GLY A 397 -25.58 3.33 17.64
N MET A 398 -25.62 4.36 16.80
CA MET A 398 -24.97 4.40 15.48
C MET A 398 -23.89 5.49 15.40
N GLY A 399 -23.73 6.29 16.45
CA GLY A 399 -22.69 7.31 16.57
C GLY A 399 -21.42 6.79 17.25
N TRP A 400 -20.60 7.73 17.74
CA TRP A 400 -19.34 7.43 18.42
C TRP A 400 -19.57 6.55 19.64
N GLN A 401 -18.92 5.38 19.65
CA GLN A 401 -18.95 4.45 20.77
C GLN A 401 -17.72 4.70 21.66
N PRO A 402 -17.90 5.24 22.88
CA PRO A 402 -16.81 5.44 23.81
C PRO A 402 -16.29 4.08 24.31
N ASN A 403 -15.00 3.97 24.56
CA ASN A 403 -14.46 2.88 25.37
C ASN A 403 -14.09 3.41 26.76
N ASP A 404 -14.57 2.77 27.83
CA ASP A 404 -14.15 3.09 29.21
C ASP A 404 -12.99 2.19 29.64
N PRO A 405 -11.73 2.67 29.62
CA PRO A 405 -10.59 1.88 30.05
C PRO A 405 -10.58 1.56 31.56
N THR A 406 -11.46 2.17 32.36
CA THR A 406 -11.59 1.90 33.81
C THR A 406 -12.62 0.81 34.14
N ASN A 407 -13.40 0.38 33.16
CA ASN A 407 -14.33 -0.74 33.25
C ASN A 407 -13.98 -1.80 32.19
N PRO A 408 -13.01 -2.69 32.44
CA PRO A 408 -12.61 -3.72 31.48
C PRO A 408 -13.69 -4.77 31.19
N ASP A 409 -14.81 -4.74 31.93
CA ASP A 409 -15.99 -5.59 31.73
C ASP A 409 -17.12 -4.86 30.98
N ASP A 410 -16.97 -3.56 30.64
CA ASP A 410 -17.82 -2.89 29.63
C ASP A 410 -17.38 -3.38 28.25
N ASP A 411 -17.66 -4.65 27.98
CA ASP A 411 -17.66 -5.16 26.62
C ASP A 411 -18.57 -4.23 25.82
N ILE A 412 -18.01 -3.58 24.79
CA ILE A 412 -18.82 -2.97 23.75
C ILE A 412 -19.82 -4.04 23.34
N ILE A 413 -21.12 -3.78 23.55
CA ILE A 413 -22.16 -4.74 23.21
C ILE A 413 -22.19 -4.81 21.68
N ILE A 414 -21.42 -5.75 21.15
CA ILE A 414 -21.41 -6.12 19.74
C ILE A 414 -22.68 -6.93 19.53
N GLU A 415 -23.76 -6.30 19.08
CA GLU A 415 -24.85 -7.06 18.45
C GLU A 415 -24.30 -7.65 17.14
N ILE A 416 -24.13 -8.98 17.12
CA ILE A 416 -23.71 -9.78 15.96
C ILE A 416 -24.85 -9.87 14.94
#